data_AF-A0A6A5K101-F1
#
_entry.id   AF-A0A6A5K101-F1
#
_cell.length_a   1.000
_cell.length_b   1.000
_cell.length_c   1.000
_cell.angle_alpha   90.00
_cell.angle_beta   90.00
_cell.angle_gamma   90.00
#
_symmetry.space_group_name_H-M   'P 1'
#
loop_
_entity.id
_entity.type
_entity.pdbx_description
1 polymer ?
#
loop_
_entity_poly.entity_id
_entity_poly.type
_entity_poly.pdbx_seq_one_letter_code
_entity_poly.pdbx_strand_id
1 'polypeptide(L)'
;MSALEQRPDAPYIEAALAMLPLVVTENSIRSLQCLVLLSIYFASLLKPCSAHDYAVIASFKAQNILKSRLYADHEENLELLRRAYWAVLLIESELLVQLDLAENGIWRYEAEVSLPSGRKTWRFEPDTSSPTTPATTYPDSILSVGSTSDEMRPRGNTGGSELTAAQATSTCTSSWAGTSSHTTKRTPL
;
A
#
# COMPACT_ATOMS: atom_id res chain seq x y z
N MET A 1 7.72 -35.65 -0.89
CA MET A 1 7.87 -34.74 0.27
C MET A 1 9.09 -33.89 -0.03
N SER A 2 8.97 -32.97 -1.01
CA SER A 2 10.11 -32.35 -1.71
C SER A 2 9.82 -30.92 -2.22
N ALA A 3 8.67 -30.33 -1.86
CA ALA A 3 8.30 -28.97 -2.27
C ALA A 3 8.75 -27.88 -1.28
N LEU A 4 9.19 -28.28 -0.08
CA LEU A 4 9.71 -27.39 0.97
C LEU A 4 11.25 -27.39 1.04
N GLU A 5 11.92 -28.18 0.20
CA GLU A 5 13.29 -28.66 0.48
C GLU A 5 14.42 -27.76 0.01
N GLN A 6 14.12 -26.54 -0.40
CA GLN A 6 15.02 -25.42 -0.20
C GLN A 6 14.23 -24.16 -0.46
N ARG A 7 13.75 -23.52 0.61
CA ARG A 7 13.32 -22.14 0.51
C ARG A 7 14.52 -21.35 -0.03
N PRO A 8 14.49 -20.84 -1.27
CA PRO A 8 15.63 -20.13 -1.83
C PRO A 8 15.92 -18.83 -1.04
N ASP A 9 14.95 -18.35 -0.27
CA ASP A 9 15.06 -17.21 0.63
C ASP A 9 15.70 -17.54 2.00
N ALA A 10 15.83 -18.82 2.36
CA ALA A 10 16.38 -19.27 3.65
C ALA A 10 17.74 -18.63 4.00
N PRO A 11 18.77 -18.66 3.13
CA PRO A 11 20.07 -18.06 3.48
C PRO A 11 19.99 -16.54 3.66
N TYR A 12 19.11 -15.86 2.92
CA TYR A 12 18.94 -14.41 3.00
C TYR A 12 18.25 -14.00 4.30
N ILE A 13 17.19 -14.73 4.69
CA ILE A 13 16.50 -14.45 5.94
C ILE A 13 17.35 -14.82 7.16
N GLU A 14 18.11 -15.92 7.11
CA GLU A 14 19.02 -16.30 8.19
C GLU A 14 20.09 -15.23 8.42
N ALA A 15 20.70 -14.71 7.34
CA ALA A 15 21.63 -13.59 7.44
C ALA A 15 20.97 -12.32 7.98
N ALA A 16 19.75 -12.00 7.53
CA ALA A 16 19.00 -10.84 8.04
C ALA A 16 18.66 -10.98 9.53
N LEU A 17 18.23 -12.16 9.97
CA LEU A 17 17.93 -12.46 11.37
C LEU A 17 19.20 -12.46 12.23
N ALA A 18 20.36 -12.86 11.70
CA ALA A 18 21.64 -12.73 12.39
C ALA A 18 22.03 -11.26 12.65
N MET A 19 21.62 -10.33 11.77
CA MET A 19 21.83 -8.89 11.93
C MET A 19 20.73 -8.19 12.75
N LEU A 20 19.65 -8.89 13.10
CA LEU A 20 18.49 -8.32 13.76
C LEU A 20 18.81 -7.55 15.06
N PRO A 21 19.73 -8.00 15.94
CA PRO A 21 20.09 -7.23 17.14
C PRO A 21 20.64 -5.82 16.82
N LEU A 22 21.40 -5.70 15.73
CA LEU A 22 21.93 -4.41 15.27
C LEU A 22 20.78 -3.53 14.76
N VAL A 23 19.88 -4.10 13.96
CA VAL A 23 18.71 -3.38 13.44
C VAL A 23 17.82 -2.89 14.59
N VAL A 24 17.51 -3.74 15.57
CA VAL A 24 16.63 -3.36 16.69
C VAL A 24 17.22 -2.22 17.52
N THR A 25 18.54 -2.22 17.74
CA THR A 25 19.23 -1.20 18.55
C THR A 25 19.50 0.11 17.79
N GLU A 26 19.75 0.06 16.48
CA GLU A 26 20.00 1.25 15.67
C GLU A 26 18.74 2.10 15.49
N ASN A 27 18.82 3.42 15.70
CA ASN A 27 17.68 4.33 15.51
C ASN A 27 17.79 5.11 14.19
N SER A 28 17.64 4.41 13.07
CA SER A 28 17.68 5.00 11.72
C SER A 28 16.45 4.63 10.89
N ILE A 29 16.19 5.40 9.83
CA ILE A 29 15.11 5.07 8.86
C ILE A 29 15.36 3.71 8.21
N ARG A 30 16.62 3.35 7.93
CA ARG A 30 16.96 2.05 7.36
C ARG A 30 16.56 0.91 8.29
N SER A 31 16.91 1.03 9.57
CA SER A 31 16.52 0.05 10.58
C SER A 31 14.99 -0.08 10.67
N LEU A 32 14.28 1.05 10.67
CA LEU A 32 12.81 1.05 10.64
C LEU A 32 12.27 0.29 9.42
N GLN A 33 12.77 0.59 8.21
CA GLN A 33 12.37 -0.09 6.97
C GLN A 33 12.66 -1.60 7.03
N CYS A 34 13.79 -2.02 7.59
CA CYS A 34 14.11 -3.43 7.78
C CYS A 34 13.08 -4.14 8.66
N LEU A 35 12.64 -3.52 9.75
CA LEU A 35 11.61 -4.07 10.63
C LEU A 35 10.25 -4.15 9.95
N VAL A 36 9.87 -3.14 9.15
CA VAL A 36 8.64 -3.19 8.33
C VAL A 36 8.68 -4.38 7.37
N LEU A 37 9.78 -4.56 6.64
CA LEU A 37 9.95 -5.67 5.72
C LEU A 37 9.91 -7.02 6.43
N LEU A 38 10.51 -7.12 7.62
CA LEU A 38 10.50 -8.33 8.43
C LEU A 38 9.08 -8.68 8.91
N SER A 39 8.32 -7.66 9.32
CA SER A 39 6.90 -7.83 9.67
C SER A 39 6.08 -8.35 8.49
N ILE A 40 6.24 -7.76 7.30
CA ILE A 40 5.56 -8.21 6.07
C ILE A 40 5.96 -9.64 5.72
N TYR A 41 7.24 -9.98 5.87
CA TYR A 41 7.77 -11.32 5.61
C TYR A 41 7.11 -12.37 6.51
N PHE A 42 7.01 -12.12 7.82
CA PHE A 42 6.36 -13.06 8.74
C PHE A 42 4.84 -13.11 8.56
N ALA A 43 4.21 -12.00 8.19
CA ALA A 43 2.80 -11.98 7.82
C ALA A 43 2.54 -12.87 6.58
N SER A 44 3.42 -12.79 5.57
CA SER A 44 3.38 -13.62 4.36
C SER A 44 3.62 -15.11 4.64
N LEU A 45 4.19 -15.44 5.81
CA LEU A 45 4.40 -16.81 6.29
C LEU A 45 3.26 -17.34 7.16
N LEU A 46 2.17 -16.58 7.32
CA LEU A 46 1.09 -16.90 8.24
C LEU A 46 1.60 -17.06 9.69
N LYS A 47 2.58 -16.24 10.07
CA LYS A 47 3.13 -16.15 11.44
C LYS A 47 2.76 -14.79 12.05
N PRO A 48 1.48 -14.57 12.38
CA PRO A 48 0.98 -13.24 12.75
C PRO A 48 1.58 -12.73 14.07
N CYS A 49 1.87 -13.59 15.05
CA CYS A 49 2.52 -13.18 16.30
C CYS A 49 3.92 -12.61 16.06
N SER A 50 4.74 -13.32 15.26
CA SER A 50 6.08 -12.84 14.91
C SER A 50 6.02 -11.55 14.08
N ALA A 51 5.07 -11.44 13.15
CA ALA A 51 4.85 -10.21 12.41
C ALA A 51 4.51 -9.04 13.36
N HIS A 52 3.61 -9.28 14.30
CA HIS A 52 3.20 -8.29 15.29
C HIS A 52 4.37 -7.82 16.15
N ASP A 53 5.22 -8.72 16.65
CA ASP A 53 6.40 -8.35 17.44
C ASP A 53 7.31 -7.35 16.69
N TYR A 54 7.57 -7.59 15.40
CA TYR A 54 8.36 -6.68 14.59
C TYR A 54 7.63 -5.39 14.23
N ALA A 55 6.32 -5.44 13.99
CA ALA A 55 5.49 -4.25 13.78
C ALA A 55 5.55 -3.33 15.01
N VAL A 56 5.40 -3.88 16.22
CA VAL A 56 5.47 -3.12 17.47
C VAL A 56 6.84 -2.46 17.67
N ILE A 57 7.93 -3.18 17.42
CA ILE A 57 9.28 -2.59 17.49
C ILE A 57 9.43 -1.46 16.46
N ALA A 58 8.90 -1.65 15.25
CA ALA A 58 8.88 -0.62 14.22
C ALA A 58 8.04 0.60 14.66
N SER A 59 6.90 0.40 15.30
CA SER A 59 6.02 1.45 15.83
C SER A 59 6.76 2.33 16.84
N PHE A 60 7.40 1.72 17.84
CA PHE A 60 8.19 2.46 18.82
C PHE A 60 9.34 3.23 18.18
N LYS A 61 10.01 2.63 17.20
CA LYS A 61 11.12 3.28 16.48
C LYS A 61 10.65 4.47 15.64
N ALA A 62 9.55 4.32 14.90
CA ALA A 62 8.96 5.41 14.13
C ALA A 62 8.57 6.57 15.04
N GLN A 63 7.89 6.29 16.16
CA GLN A 63 7.54 7.29 17.16
C GLN A 63 8.77 7.98 17.75
N ASN A 64 9.84 7.24 18.04
CA ASN A 64 11.10 7.80 18.55
C ASN A 64 11.73 8.77 17.53
N ILE A 65 11.86 8.37 16.27
CA ILE A 65 12.44 9.20 15.21
C ILE A 65 11.59 10.47 14.99
N LEU A 66 10.25 10.34 15.00
CA LEU A 66 9.33 11.47 14.88
C LEU A 66 9.50 12.47 16.04
N LYS A 67 9.55 11.99 17.28
CA LYS A 67 9.72 12.83 18.48
C LYS A 67 11.07 13.51 18.56
N SER A 68 12.13 12.79 18.24
CA SER A 68 13.51 13.31 18.28
C SER A 68 13.81 14.25 17.12
N ARG A 69 12.91 14.38 16.14
CA ARG A 69 13.04 15.28 14.98
C ARG A 69 14.37 15.07 14.24
N LEU A 70 14.89 13.83 14.24
CA LEU A 70 16.21 13.47 13.72
C LEU A 70 16.45 13.88 12.26
N TYR A 71 15.38 14.02 11.47
CA TYR A 71 15.44 14.33 10.04
C TYR A 71 14.65 15.59 9.67
N ALA A 72 14.40 16.51 10.60
CA ALA A 72 13.58 17.70 10.36
C ALA A 72 14.03 18.53 9.14
N ASP A 73 15.34 18.57 8.86
CA ASP A 73 15.90 19.34 7.74
C ASP A 73 15.95 18.58 6.41
N HIS A 74 15.62 17.29 6.40
CA HIS A 74 15.77 16.41 5.23
C HIS A 74 14.43 15.89 4.74
N GLU A 75 13.78 16.63 3.83
CA GLU A 75 12.43 16.31 3.35
C GLU A 75 12.32 14.91 2.74
N GLU A 76 13.35 14.43 2.05
CA GLU A 76 13.34 13.06 1.50
C GLU A 76 13.29 11.98 2.58
N ASN A 77 14.03 12.17 3.67
CA ASN A 77 14.03 11.26 4.81
C ASN A 77 12.72 11.33 5.58
N LEU A 78 12.12 12.52 5.68
CA LEU A 78 10.78 12.68 6.26
C LEU A 78 9.71 11.96 5.42
N GLU A 79 9.77 12.04 4.10
CA GLU A 79 8.88 11.27 3.22
C GLU A 79 9.04 9.75 3.42
N LEU A 80 10.27 9.25 3.56
CA LEU A 80 10.52 7.84 3.86
C LEU A 80 9.98 7.44 5.24
N LEU A 81 10.18 8.31 6.25
CA LEU A 81 9.65 8.11 7.60
C LEU A 81 8.12 8.09 7.62
N ARG A 82 7.46 9.03 6.92
CA ARG A 82 6.00 9.08 6.75
C ARG A 82 5.52 7.77 6.14
N ARG A 83 6.10 7.33 5.02
CA ARG A 83 5.72 6.07 4.36
C ARG A 83 5.89 4.85 5.28
N ALA A 84 7.02 4.77 5.98
CA ALA A 84 7.27 3.68 6.91
C ALA A 84 6.27 3.71 8.09
N TYR A 85 5.99 4.89 8.66
CA TYR A 85 4.99 5.06 9.71
C TYR A 85 3.61 4.57 9.28
N TRP A 86 3.12 5.01 8.12
CA TRP A 86 1.81 4.59 7.61
C TRP A 86 1.77 3.10 7.25
N ALA A 87 2.87 2.53 6.77
CA ALA A 87 2.97 1.10 6.53
C ALA A 87 2.89 0.29 7.83
N VAL A 88 3.60 0.72 8.88
CA VAL A 88 3.54 0.07 10.21
C VAL A 88 2.14 0.18 10.78
N LEU A 89 1.52 1.37 10.71
CA LEU A 89 0.15 1.59 11.18
C LEU A 89 -0.82 0.61 10.52
N LEU A 90 -0.76 0.48 9.19
CA LEU A 90 -1.61 -0.45 8.44
C LEU A 90 -1.41 -1.91 8.86
N ILE A 91 -0.14 -2.34 9.01
CA ILE A 91 0.17 -3.72 9.41
C ILE A 91 -0.31 -3.99 10.83
N GLU A 92 -0.04 -3.08 11.77
CA GLU A 92 -0.46 -3.21 13.16
C GLU A 92 -1.99 -3.30 13.25
N SER A 93 -2.71 -2.41 12.55
CA SER A 93 -4.18 -2.41 12.48
C SER A 93 -4.75 -3.77 12.09
N GLU A 94 -4.21 -4.35 11.02
CA GLU A 94 -4.69 -5.62 10.49
C GLU A 94 -4.40 -6.77 11.47
N LEU A 95 -3.23 -6.77 12.09
CA LEU A 95 -2.84 -7.79 13.06
C LEU A 95 -3.64 -7.67 14.38
N LEU A 96 -3.98 -6.46 14.82
CA LEU A 96 -4.82 -6.24 16.01
C LEU A 96 -6.22 -6.82 15.81
N VAL A 97 -6.83 -6.61 14.63
CA VAL A 97 -8.15 -7.17 14.29
C VAL A 97 -8.11 -8.70 14.26
N GLN A 98 -7.02 -9.29 13.74
CA GLN A 98 -6.90 -10.74 13.63
C GLN A 98 -6.57 -11.44 14.96
N LEU A 99 -5.82 -10.78 15.85
CA LEU A 99 -5.27 -11.40 17.07
C LEU A 99 -5.92 -10.92 18.38
N ASP A 100 -6.82 -9.92 18.35
CA ASP A 100 -7.46 -9.32 19.53
C ASP A 100 -6.44 -8.86 20.59
N LEU A 101 -5.39 -8.16 20.14
CA LEU A 101 -4.30 -7.67 20.99
C LEU A 101 -4.57 -6.23 21.47
N ALA A 102 -3.87 -5.83 22.53
CA ALA A 102 -3.96 -4.45 23.03
C ALA A 102 -3.26 -3.46 22.08
N GLU A 103 -3.84 -2.28 21.91
CA GLU A 103 -3.28 -1.23 21.05
C GLU A 103 -1.95 -0.68 21.60
N ASN A 104 -0.93 -0.54 20.74
CA ASN A 104 0.39 -0.03 21.14
C ASN A 104 0.52 1.51 21.01
N GLY A 105 -0.59 2.19 20.75
CA GLY A 105 -0.69 3.65 20.77
C GLY A 105 -0.01 4.36 19.60
N ILE A 106 0.35 3.65 18.53
CA ILE A 106 0.88 4.26 17.30
C ILE A 106 -0.09 5.30 16.71
N TRP A 107 -1.40 5.03 16.79
CA TRP A 107 -2.50 5.92 16.36
C TRP A 107 -2.42 7.34 16.91
N ARG A 108 -1.78 7.53 18.08
CA ARG A 108 -1.70 8.84 18.74
C ARG A 108 -0.93 9.88 17.94
N TYR A 109 -0.08 9.47 16.99
CA TYR A 109 0.69 10.38 16.13
C TYR A 109 0.05 10.58 14.76
N GLU A 110 -1.11 9.96 14.49
CA GLU A 110 -1.76 10.03 13.18
C GLU A 110 -2.07 11.48 12.79
N ALA A 111 -2.56 12.29 13.73
CA ALA A 111 -2.83 13.70 13.51
C ALA A 111 -1.56 14.55 13.27
N GLU A 112 -0.41 14.10 13.77
CA GLU A 112 0.87 14.82 13.63
C GLU A 112 1.62 14.44 12.36
N VAL A 113 1.42 13.23 11.84
CA VAL A 113 2.12 12.71 10.67
C VAL A 113 1.28 12.93 9.42
N SER A 114 1.71 13.86 8.57
CA SER A 114 1.07 14.08 7.27
C SER A 114 1.07 12.82 6.40
N LEU A 115 0.03 12.67 5.56
CA LEU A 115 -0.05 11.59 4.58
C LEU A 115 1.17 11.61 3.64
N PRO A 116 1.66 10.44 3.19
CA PRO A 116 2.80 10.38 2.29
C PRO A 116 2.50 11.05 0.96
N SER A 117 3.51 11.71 0.37
CA SER A 117 3.32 12.32 -0.94
C SER A 117 3.38 11.29 -2.08
N GLY A 118 2.48 11.45 -3.06
CA GLY A 118 2.40 10.64 -4.28
C GLY A 118 3.48 10.94 -5.33
N ARG A 119 4.42 11.86 -5.05
CA ARG A 119 5.42 12.36 -6.01
C ARG A 119 6.45 11.34 -6.52
N LYS A 120 6.63 10.21 -5.84
CA LYS A 120 7.53 9.10 -6.26
C LYS A 120 6.77 7.76 -6.35
N THR A 121 5.47 7.79 -6.61
CA THR A 121 4.66 6.58 -6.83
C THR A 121 4.74 6.18 -8.30
N TRP A 122 4.58 4.89 -8.60
CA TRP A 122 4.47 4.39 -9.97
C TRP A 122 3.37 5.16 -10.71
N ARG A 123 3.77 5.97 -11.70
CA ARG A 123 2.83 6.59 -12.63
C ARG A 123 2.72 5.70 -13.86
N PHE A 124 1.48 5.37 -14.20
CA PHE A 124 1.16 4.93 -15.55
C PHE A 124 1.03 6.21 -16.38
N GLU A 125 1.99 6.49 -17.24
CA GLU A 125 1.80 7.50 -18.28
C GLU A 125 0.71 6.95 -19.21
N PRO A 126 -0.43 7.63 -19.38
CA PRO A 126 -1.39 7.21 -20.38
C PRO A 126 -0.72 7.34 -21.74
N ASP A 127 -0.62 6.25 -22.49
CA ASP A 127 -0.07 6.23 -23.85
C ASP A 127 -0.77 7.30 -24.69
N THR A 128 -0.12 8.46 -24.84
CA THR A 128 -0.63 9.55 -25.67
C THR A 128 -0.22 9.26 -27.11
N SER A 129 -0.68 8.12 -27.63
CA SER A 129 -0.67 7.80 -29.05
C SER A 129 -2.11 7.56 -29.51
N SER A 130 -2.98 8.54 -29.28
CA SER A 130 -4.19 8.67 -30.08
C SER A 130 -3.84 9.49 -31.33
N PRO A 131 -3.97 8.94 -32.55
CA PRO A 131 -3.90 9.74 -33.75
C PRO A 131 -5.03 10.77 -33.73
N THR A 132 -4.69 11.99 -34.13
CA THR A 132 -5.58 13.10 -34.42
C THR A 132 -6.97 12.62 -34.86
N THR A 133 -7.96 12.75 -33.98
CA THR A 133 -9.37 12.72 -34.36
C THR A 133 -9.93 14.11 -34.09
N PRO A 134 -10.52 14.79 -35.10
CA PRO A 134 -10.86 16.19 -35.02
C PRO A 134 -11.99 16.44 -34.01
N ALA A 135 -12.01 17.67 -33.48
CA ALA A 135 -12.98 18.18 -32.54
C ALA A 135 -14.41 17.68 -32.83
N THR A 136 -14.94 16.84 -31.93
CA THR A 136 -16.38 16.57 -31.88
C THR A 136 -17.00 17.67 -31.04
N THR A 137 -17.47 18.69 -31.76
CA THR A 137 -18.44 19.68 -31.31
C THR A 137 -19.60 18.99 -30.60
N TYR A 138 -19.80 19.30 -29.33
CA TYR A 138 -21.05 18.99 -28.63
C TYR A 138 -22.20 19.72 -29.36
N PRO A 139 -23.28 19.04 -29.76
CA PRO A 139 -24.43 19.74 -30.27
C PRO A 139 -25.22 20.33 -29.10
N ASP A 140 -25.17 21.65 -28.98
CA ASP A 140 -26.25 22.40 -28.34
C ASP A 140 -27.55 22.15 -29.11
N SER A 141 -28.58 21.71 -28.41
CA SER A 141 -29.95 21.76 -28.90
C SER A 141 -30.87 22.18 -27.75
N ILE A 142 -31.07 23.49 -27.73
CA ILE A 142 -32.09 24.27 -27.04
C ILE A 142 -33.49 23.73 -27.37
N LEU A 143 -34.41 23.68 -26.41
CA LEU A 143 -35.77 24.23 -26.57
C LEU A 143 -36.36 24.71 -25.23
N SER A 144 -36.60 26.02 -25.17
CA SER A 144 -37.34 26.78 -24.16
C SER A 144 -38.86 26.70 -24.34
N VAL A 145 -39.57 27.21 -23.32
CA VAL A 145 -40.99 27.69 -23.24
C VAL A 145 -41.88 26.75 -22.41
N GLY A 146 -42.58 27.18 -21.36
CA GLY A 146 -42.82 28.52 -20.82
C GLY A 146 -43.57 28.47 -19.46
N SER A 147 -43.64 29.64 -18.83
CA SER A 147 -44.16 30.00 -17.49
C SER A 147 -45.45 29.32 -16.99
N THR A 148 -45.57 29.08 -15.68
CA THR A 148 -46.29 29.95 -14.71
C THR A 148 -46.37 29.31 -13.32
N SER A 149 -46.67 30.18 -12.36
CA SER A 149 -46.62 30.18 -10.89
C SER A 149 -47.16 29.01 -10.05
N ASP A 150 -46.67 29.03 -8.80
CA ASP A 150 -47.36 28.87 -7.52
C ASP A 150 -47.53 27.50 -6.83
N GLU A 151 -47.05 27.50 -5.57
CA GLU A 151 -47.71 27.00 -4.35
C GLU A 151 -47.53 25.54 -3.83
N MET A 152 -47.06 25.48 -2.56
CA MET A 152 -47.28 24.55 -1.44
C MET A 152 -46.86 23.04 -1.44
N ARG A 153 -46.19 22.68 -0.34
CA ARG A 153 -45.92 21.34 0.31
C ARG A 153 -47.20 20.48 0.54
N PRO A 154 -47.20 19.21 1.07
CA PRO A 154 -46.13 18.23 1.42
C PRO A 154 -46.41 16.71 1.13
N ARG A 155 -45.45 15.84 1.55
CA ARG A 155 -45.51 14.38 1.93
C ARG A 155 -45.72 13.30 0.85
N GLY A 156 -44.87 12.25 0.88
CA GLY A 156 -45.22 10.92 0.35
C GLY A 156 -44.08 9.98 -0.06
N ASN A 157 -43.56 9.23 0.91
CA ASN A 157 -42.88 7.92 0.89
C ASN A 157 -42.78 7.11 -0.44
N THR A 158 -41.62 6.45 -0.72
CA THR A 158 -41.43 4.97 -0.91
C THR A 158 -40.19 4.58 -1.75
N GLY A 159 -39.51 3.49 -1.33
CA GLY A 159 -38.63 2.62 -2.12
C GLY A 159 -37.19 3.13 -2.34
N GLY A 160 -36.10 2.50 -1.89
CA GLY A 160 -35.86 1.08 -1.68
C GLY A 160 -35.04 0.51 -2.85
N SER A 161 -33.71 0.65 -2.80
CA SER A 161 -32.77 -0.28 -3.45
C SER A 161 -31.33 -0.02 -3.00
N GLU A 162 -30.89 -0.88 -2.08
CA GLU A 162 -29.48 -1.19 -1.82
C GLU A 162 -28.79 -1.62 -3.12
N LEU A 163 -27.59 -1.10 -3.37
CA LEU A 163 -26.71 -1.60 -4.43
C LEU A 163 -25.45 -2.16 -3.79
N THR A 164 -25.44 -3.49 -3.74
CA THR A 164 -24.42 -4.39 -3.22
C THR A 164 -23.12 -4.29 -4.03
N ALA A 165 -22.01 -3.97 -3.37
CA ALA A 165 -20.66 -3.92 -3.93
C ALA A 165 -20.06 -5.34 -4.06
N ALA A 166 -20.69 -6.20 -4.85
CA ALA A 166 -20.25 -7.57 -5.09
C ALA A 166 -20.21 -7.86 -6.59
N GLN A 167 -19.32 -7.17 -7.33
CA GLN A 167 -18.95 -7.52 -8.71
C GLN A 167 -17.69 -6.75 -9.15
N ALA A 168 -16.53 -7.11 -8.57
CA ALA A 168 -15.24 -6.58 -9.04
C ALA A 168 -14.07 -7.57 -8.81
N THR A 169 -14.31 -8.88 -8.93
CA THR A 169 -13.26 -9.91 -8.73
C THR A 169 -13.20 -10.96 -9.85
N SER A 170 -13.58 -10.60 -11.08
CA SER A 170 -13.52 -11.52 -12.22
C SER A 170 -12.91 -10.87 -13.45
N THR A 171 -11.63 -10.52 -13.40
CA THR A 171 -10.76 -10.47 -14.61
C THR A 171 -9.30 -10.28 -14.22
N CYS A 172 -8.61 -11.35 -13.81
CA CYS A 172 -7.14 -11.36 -13.88
C CYS A 172 -6.58 -12.79 -13.84
N THR A 173 -7.04 -13.65 -14.76
CA THR A 173 -6.41 -14.96 -14.99
C THR A 173 -6.46 -15.30 -16.47
N SER A 174 -5.61 -14.65 -17.28
CA SER A 174 -5.19 -15.19 -18.59
C SER A 174 -4.16 -14.27 -19.25
N SER A 175 -2.90 -14.29 -18.81
CA SER A 175 -1.79 -13.89 -19.68
C SER A 175 -0.45 -14.39 -19.14
N TRP A 176 -0.24 -15.70 -19.17
CA TRP A 176 1.12 -16.25 -19.31
C TRP A 176 1.05 -17.67 -19.87
N ALA A 177 1.04 -17.77 -21.20
CA ALA A 177 1.32 -18.98 -21.94
C ALA A 177 2.04 -18.62 -23.25
N GLY A 178 3.32 -19.04 -23.34
CA GLY A 178 4.12 -19.15 -24.58
C GLY A 178 4.61 -17.82 -25.18
N THR A 179 5.83 -17.69 -25.70
CA THR A 179 6.59 -18.70 -26.44
C THR A 179 8.09 -18.38 -26.48
N SER A 180 8.88 -19.46 -26.42
CA SER A 180 10.33 -19.63 -26.48
C SER A 180 11.04 -18.99 -27.69
N SER A 181 12.32 -18.64 -27.53
CA SER A 181 13.50 -19.20 -28.26
C SER A 181 14.55 -18.14 -28.57
N HIS A 182 15.78 -18.26 -28.06
CA HIS A 182 16.98 -18.07 -28.88
C HIS A 182 18.24 -18.63 -28.20
N THR A 183 18.93 -19.47 -28.95
CA THR A 183 20.22 -20.11 -28.70
C THR A 183 21.37 -19.12 -28.95
N THR A 184 22.53 -19.28 -28.27
CA THR A 184 23.87 -19.23 -28.91
C THR A 184 25.01 -19.54 -27.91
N LYS A 185 25.65 -20.68 -28.21
CA LYS A 185 27.08 -21.05 -28.19
C LYS A 185 28.01 -20.62 -27.04
N ARG A 186 28.45 -21.66 -26.35
CA ARG A 186 29.68 -21.83 -25.56
C ARG A 186 30.88 -21.96 -26.51
N THR A 187 31.99 -21.24 -26.26
CA THR A 187 33.33 -21.54 -26.79
C THR A 187 34.38 -21.32 -25.70
N PRO A 188 35.39 -22.20 -25.61
CA PRO A 188 36.40 -22.18 -24.55
C PRO A 188 37.66 -21.41 -24.97
N LEU A 189 38.38 -20.90 -23.98
CA LEU A 189 39.84 -20.73 -23.96
C LEU A 189 40.28 -20.70 -22.49
#